data_AF-A0A2D9IT65-F1
#
_entry.id   AF-A0A2D9IT65-F1
#
_cell.length_a   1.000
_cell.length_b   1.000
_cell.length_c   1.000
_cell.angle_alpha   90.00
_cell.angle_beta   90.00
_cell.angle_gamma   90.00
#
_symmetry.space_group_name_H-M   'P 1'
#
loop_
_entity.id
_entity.type
_entity.pdbx_description
1 polymer ?
#
loop_
_entity_poly.entity_id
_entity_poly.type
_entity_poly.pdbx_seq_one_letter_code
_entity_poly.pdbx_strand_id
1 'polypeptide(L)'
;MQLILFTSNDKFRSEIYIVIKMLESGLQTLHIKKSDFSRKQLSSYINQIPEKFHDRLVIHSHYSLLFKYNLKGIHLSRDIRRKTNYRNFLVFLVRRIKRQSIISCSCHSIGKLIDLPEFYSYVLLSPMFKNGEINSDFNISTLENIIPQLDFNVYASSGI
;
A
#
# COMPACT_ATOMS: atom_id res chain seq x y z
N MET A 1 12.87 11.80 1.55
CA MET A 1 11.43 11.64 1.90
C MET A 1 10.71 11.01 0.71
N GLN A 2 9.91 9.97 0.90
CA GLN A 2 9.10 9.37 -0.17
C GLN A 2 7.64 9.80 -0.03
N LEU A 3 7.03 10.26 -1.13
CA LEU A 3 5.61 10.60 -1.18
C LEU A 3 4.82 9.41 -1.74
N ILE A 4 3.79 9.00 -1.00
CA ILE A 4 2.89 7.91 -1.37
C ILE A 4 1.47 8.46 -1.46
N LEU A 5 0.87 8.38 -2.64
CA LEU A 5 -0.50 8.86 -2.87
C LEU A 5 -1.50 7.70 -2.89
N PHE A 6 -2.72 7.94 -2.41
CA PHE A 6 -3.84 7.00 -2.47
C PHE A 6 -4.93 7.58 -3.38
N THR A 7 -5.49 6.76 -4.27
CA THR A 7 -6.72 7.13 -4.97
C THR A 7 -7.87 7.23 -3.98
N SER A 8 -8.84 8.11 -4.24
CA SER A 8 -10.11 8.06 -3.49
C SER A 8 -10.81 6.73 -3.76
N ASN A 9 -11.71 6.29 -2.88
CA ASN A 9 -12.58 5.16 -3.20
C ASN A 9 -13.66 5.57 -4.22
N ASP A 10 -14.07 6.83 -4.20
CA ASP A 10 -15.12 7.36 -5.06
C ASP A 10 -14.68 7.40 -6.54
N LYS A 11 -15.67 7.33 -7.44
CA LYS A 11 -15.43 7.41 -8.88
C LYS A 11 -15.55 8.86 -9.34
N PHE A 12 -14.43 9.57 -9.44
CA PHE A 12 -14.40 10.89 -10.07
C PHE A 12 -14.07 10.77 -11.55
N ARG A 13 -14.85 11.44 -12.42
CA ARG A 13 -14.64 11.44 -13.88
C ARG A 13 -13.24 11.90 -14.26
N SER A 14 -12.66 12.85 -13.53
CA SER A 14 -11.35 13.43 -13.80
C SER A 14 -10.19 12.74 -13.08
N GLU A 15 -10.43 11.68 -12.30
CA GLU A 15 -9.38 11.07 -11.45
C GLU A 15 -8.20 10.56 -12.28
N ILE A 16 -8.49 9.85 -13.38
CA ILE A 16 -7.44 9.28 -14.25
C ILE A 16 -6.53 10.37 -14.81
N TYR A 17 -7.10 11.49 -15.26
CA TYR A 17 -6.32 12.61 -15.76
C TYR A 17 -5.35 13.14 -14.70
N ILE A 18 -5.85 13.35 -13.47
CA ILE A 18 -5.03 13.84 -12.35
C ILE A 18 -3.96 12.82 -11.97
N VAL A 19 -4.31 11.54 -11.90
CA VAL A 19 -3.37 10.45 -11.61
C VAL A 19 -2.23 10.42 -12.63
N ILE A 20 -2.54 10.50 -13.92
CA ILE A 20 -1.54 10.51 -14.98
C ILE A 20 -0.63 11.73 -14.83
N LYS A 21 -1.21 12.92 -14.59
CA LYS A 21 -0.42 14.14 -14.37
C LYS A 21 0.54 14.03 -13.19
N MET A 22 0.09 13.44 -12.07
CA MET A 22 0.96 13.20 -10.92
C MET A 22 2.11 12.22 -11.24
N LEU A 23 1.82 11.16 -12.01
CA LEU A 23 2.83 10.19 -12.44
C LEU A 23 3.85 10.82 -13.42
N GLU A 24 3.38 11.68 -14.33
CA GLU A 24 4.22 12.48 -15.22
C GLU A 24 5.13 13.44 -14.45
N SER A 25 4.61 14.06 -13.38
CA SER A 25 5.37 14.94 -12.47
C SER A 25 6.35 14.21 -11.54
N GLY A 26 6.51 12.89 -11.69
CA GLY A 26 7.51 12.12 -10.95
C GLY A 26 7.01 11.39 -9.71
N LEU A 27 5.69 11.25 -9.51
CA LEU A 27 5.15 10.39 -8.45
C LEU A 27 5.70 8.97 -8.60
N GLN A 28 6.35 8.47 -7.53
CA GLN A 28 7.02 7.18 -7.53
C GLN A 28 6.12 6.01 -7.14
N THR A 29 5.12 6.25 -6.28
CA THR A 29 4.22 5.21 -5.77
C THR A 29 2.79 5.74 -5.69
N LEU A 30 1.88 5.11 -6.42
CA LEU A 30 0.43 5.34 -6.33
C LEU A 30 -0.27 4.09 -5.82
N HIS A 31 -0.97 4.20 -4.70
CA HIS A 31 -1.86 3.18 -4.21
C HIS A 31 -3.25 3.34 -4.82
N ILE A 32 -3.67 2.34 -5.60
CA ILE A 32 -5.04 2.24 -6.10
C ILE A 32 -5.89 1.54 -5.03
N LYS A 33 -6.59 2.35 -4.25
CA LYS A 33 -7.49 1.93 -3.17
C LYS A 33 -8.95 2.08 -3.63
N LYS A 34 -9.39 1.12 -4.43
CA LYS A 34 -10.79 0.99 -4.90
C LYS A 34 -11.39 -0.27 -4.28
N SER A 35 -11.89 -0.18 -3.05
CA SER A 35 -12.36 -1.35 -2.28
C SER A 35 -13.54 -2.05 -2.94
N ASP A 36 -14.41 -1.28 -3.60
CA ASP A 36 -15.69 -1.78 -4.13
C ASP A 36 -15.60 -2.20 -5.60
N PHE A 37 -14.41 -2.09 -6.21
CA PHE A 37 -14.22 -2.48 -7.60
C PHE A 37 -14.19 -4.00 -7.70
N SER A 38 -14.97 -4.53 -8.64
CA SER A 38 -14.75 -5.88 -9.15
C SER A 38 -13.39 -5.97 -9.86
N ARG A 39 -12.89 -7.19 -10.06
CA ARG A 39 -11.64 -7.42 -10.82
C ARG A 39 -11.68 -6.78 -12.20
N LYS A 40 -12.83 -6.84 -12.89
CA LYS A 40 -13.02 -6.22 -14.22
C LYS A 40 -12.92 -4.69 -14.14
N GLN A 41 -13.56 -4.08 -13.15
CA GLN A 41 -13.50 -2.63 -12.94
C GLN A 41 -12.08 -2.16 -12.61
N LEU A 42 -11.36 -2.88 -11.73
CA LEU A 42 -9.97 -2.54 -11.42
C LEU A 42 -9.04 -2.74 -12.63
N SER A 43 -9.26 -3.79 -13.41
CA SER A 43 -8.53 -4.00 -14.67
C SER A 43 -8.78 -2.86 -15.66
N SER A 44 -10.03 -2.39 -15.79
CA SER A 44 -10.39 -1.25 -16.65
C SER A 44 -9.79 0.07 -16.14
N TYR A 45 -9.69 0.24 -14.82
CA TYR A 45 -9.02 1.39 -14.22
C TYR A 45 -7.52 1.42 -14.55
N ILE A 46 -6.83 0.30 -14.36
CA ILE A 46 -5.39 0.18 -14.66
C ILE A 46 -5.13 0.43 -16.15
N ASN A 47 -5.97 -0.12 -17.05
CA ASN A 47 -5.84 0.07 -18.50
C ASN A 47 -5.92 1.54 -18.95
N GLN A 48 -6.51 2.42 -18.16
CA GLN A 48 -6.57 3.85 -18.48
C GLN A 48 -5.27 4.59 -18.14
N ILE A 49 -4.40 3.98 -17.32
CA ILE A 49 -3.07 4.50 -16.98
C ILE A 49 -2.07 3.96 -18.02
N PRO A 50 -1.20 4.81 -18.60
CA PRO A 50 -0.17 4.33 -19.52
C PRO A 50 0.74 3.26 -18.90
N GLU A 51 1.05 2.22 -19.66
CA GLU A 51 1.82 1.04 -19.18
C GLU A 51 3.19 1.41 -18.59
N LYS A 52 3.83 2.47 -19.10
CA LYS A 52 5.09 3.03 -18.58
C LYS A 52 5.05 3.46 -17.11
N PHE A 53 3.85 3.53 -16.50
CA PHE A 53 3.67 3.86 -15.09
C PHE A 53 3.21 2.68 -14.24
N HIS A 54 2.97 1.50 -14.80
CA HIS A 54 2.48 0.34 -14.04
C HIS A 54 3.44 -0.10 -12.93
N ASP A 55 4.74 0.05 -13.17
CA ASP A 55 5.82 -0.15 -12.19
C ASP A 55 5.78 0.83 -10.99
N ARG A 56 4.83 1.77 -10.99
CA ARG A 56 4.56 2.72 -9.89
C ARG A 56 3.27 2.42 -9.12
N LEU A 57 2.46 1.46 -9.58
CA LEU A 57 1.13 1.19 -9.05
C LEU A 57 1.13 0.09 -7.99
N VAL A 58 0.48 0.36 -6.85
CA VAL A 58 0.25 -0.59 -5.77
C VAL A 58 -1.24 -0.83 -5.58
N ILE A 59 -1.71 -2.07 -5.64
CA ILE A 59 -3.14 -2.40 -5.53
C ILE A 59 -3.52 -2.97 -4.17
N HIS A 60 -4.71 -2.62 -3.68
CA HIS A 60 -5.25 -3.09 -2.39
C HIS A 60 -6.19 -4.31 -2.50
N SER A 61 -6.54 -4.72 -3.72
CA SER A 61 -7.47 -5.81 -4.00
C SER A 61 -7.10 -6.53 -5.30
N HIS A 62 -7.71 -7.70 -5.56
CA HIS A 62 -7.53 -8.50 -6.77
C HIS A 62 -6.07 -8.77 -7.16
N TYR A 63 -5.22 -9.16 -6.19
CA TYR A 63 -3.76 -9.25 -6.32
C TYR A 63 -3.21 -10.03 -7.51
N SER A 64 -3.99 -10.93 -8.11
CA SER A 64 -3.66 -11.54 -9.41
C SER A 64 -3.36 -10.53 -10.54
N LEU A 65 -3.89 -9.30 -10.43
CA LEU A 65 -3.63 -8.21 -11.40
C LEU A 65 -2.18 -7.69 -11.32
N LEU A 66 -1.49 -7.91 -10.19
CA LEU A 66 -0.06 -7.63 -10.05
C LEU A 66 0.73 -8.26 -11.20
N PHE A 67 0.54 -9.56 -11.41
CA PHE A 67 1.26 -10.32 -12.43
C PHE A 67 0.81 -9.97 -13.84
N LYS A 68 -0.50 -9.76 -14.04
CA LYS A 68 -1.08 -9.42 -15.35
C LYS A 68 -0.51 -8.11 -15.91
N TYR A 69 -0.32 -7.11 -15.05
CA TYR A 69 0.06 -5.76 -15.47
C TYR A 69 1.50 -5.39 -15.10
N ASN A 70 2.26 -6.34 -14.53
CA ASN A 70 3.60 -6.10 -14.01
C ASN A 70 3.66 -4.88 -13.07
N LEU A 71 2.71 -4.82 -12.13
CA LEU A 71 2.57 -3.67 -11.23
C LEU A 71 3.72 -3.59 -10.23
N LYS A 72 3.91 -2.42 -9.61
CA LYS A 72 4.91 -2.23 -8.53
C LYS A 72 4.74 -3.21 -7.38
N GLY A 73 3.51 -3.46 -6.97
CA GLY A 73 3.26 -4.27 -5.78
C GLY A 73 1.82 -4.31 -5.31
N ILE A 74 1.64 -4.79 -4.09
CA ILE A 74 0.36 -4.94 -3.42
C ILE A 74 0.38 -4.36 -2.01
N HIS A 75 -0.79 -3.98 -1.54
CA HIS A 75 -1.03 -3.59 -0.17
C HIS A 75 -2.00 -4.59 0.46
N LEU A 76 -1.53 -5.37 1.44
CA LEU A 76 -2.30 -6.40 2.12
C LEU A 76 -3.28 -5.76 3.10
N SER A 77 -4.57 -5.79 2.73
CA SER A 77 -5.65 -5.31 3.59
C SER A 77 -5.78 -6.15 4.88
N ARG A 78 -6.32 -5.51 5.93
CA ARG A 78 -6.55 -6.17 7.22
C ARG A 78 -7.42 -7.42 7.11
N ASP A 79 -8.44 -7.39 6.26
CA ASP A 79 -9.38 -8.51 6.10
C ASP A 79 -8.70 -9.75 5.53
N ILE A 80 -7.76 -9.57 4.60
CA ILE A 80 -7.02 -10.68 4.01
C ILE A 80 -6.06 -11.29 5.02
N ARG A 81 -5.43 -10.47 5.86
CA ARG A 81 -4.55 -10.95 6.93
C ARG A 81 -5.27 -11.76 8.01
N ARG A 82 -6.60 -11.58 8.14
CA ARG A 82 -7.45 -12.32 9.11
C ARG A 82 -8.02 -13.62 8.55
N LYS A 83 -7.83 -13.93 7.26
CA LYS A 83 -8.35 -15.16 6.67
C LYS A 83 -7.57 -16.38 7.19
N THR A 84 -8.27 -17.48 7.44
CA THR A 84 -7.69 -18.74 7.94
C THR A 84 -6.57 -19.28 7.04
N ASN A 85 -6.69 -19.07 5.73
CA ASN A 85 -5.71 -19.48 4.73
C ASN A 85 -4.63 -18.43 4.41
N TYR A 86 -4.53 -17.36 5.19
CA TYR A 86 -3.60 -16.25 4.93
C TYR A 86 -2.14 -16.70 4.83
N ARG A 87 -1.69 -17.63 5.68
CA ARG A 87 -0.31 -18.17 5.61
C ARG A 87 -0.02 -18.86 4.28
N ASN A 88 -0.93 -19.70 3.80
CA ASN A 88 -0.77 -20.38 2.51
C ASN A 88 -0.78 -19.38 1.35
N PHE A 89 -1.65 -18.37 1.43
CA PHE A 89 -1.68 -17.28 0.47
C PHE A 89 -0.36 -16.50 0.44
N LEU A 90 0.23 -16.20 1.60
CA LEU A 90 1.54 -15.53 1.68
C LEU A 90 2.66 -16.37 1.08
N VAL A 91 2.75 -17.66 1.42
CA VAL A 91 3.77 -18.55 0.86
C VAL A 91 3.65 -18.61 -0.66
N PHE A 92 2.43 -18.73 -1.18
CA PHE A 92 2.17 -18.67 -2.62
C PHE A 92 2.62 -17.34 -3.23
N LEU A 93 2.30 -16.22 -2.56
CA LEU A 93 2.57 -14.89 -3.06
C LEU A 93 4.07 -14.61 -3.10
N VAL A 94 4.78 -14.83 -1.99
CA VAL A 94 6.24 -14.61 -1.88
C VAL A 94 7.02 -15.47 -2.87
N ARG A 95 6.55 -16.69 -3.16
CA ARG A 95 7.17 -17.57 -4.17
C ARG A 95 7.02 -17.09 -5.61
N ARG A 96 5.99 -16.30 -5.93
CA ARG A 96 5.69 -15.86 -7.30
C ARG A 96 6.02 -14.40 -7.55
N ILE A 97 6.07 -13.58 -6.50
CA ILE A 97 6.40 -12.17 -6.62
C ILE A 97 7.86 -12.00 -7.04
N LYS A 98 8.14 -11.06 -7.95
CA LYS A 98 9.53 -10.73 -8.29
C LYS A 98 10.20 -10.13 -7.05
N ARG A 99 11.49 -10.36 -6.82
CA ARG A 99 12.25 -9.81 -5.67
C ARG A 99 12.04 -8.30 -5.46
N GLN A 100 11.83 -7.55 -6.54
CA GLN A 100 11.63 -6.09 -6.51
C GLN A 100 10.17 -5.64 -6.28
N SER A 101 9.23 -6.57 -6.19
CA SER A 101 7.81 -6.23 -6.03
C SER A 101 7.52 -5.84 -4.58
N ILE A 102 6.77 -4.77 -4.41
CA ILE A 102 6.45 -4.25 -3.10
C ILE A 102 5.32 -5.07 -2.46
N ILE A 103 5.50 -5.45 -1.20
CA ILE A 103 4.42 -5.92 -0.34
C ILE A 103 4.33 -4.95 0.82
N SER A 104 3.17 -4.33 1.01
CA SER A 104 2.95 -3.37 2.09
C SER A 104 1.70 -3.71 2.90
N CYS A 105 1.54 -3.12 4.07
CA CYS A 105 0.30 -3.21 4.84
C CYS A 105 0.11 -1.98 5.75
N SER A 106 -1.09 -1.81 6.30
CA SER A 106 -1.33 -0.83 7.37
C SER A 106 -1.15 -1.46 8.75
N CYS A 107 -0.59 -0.70 9.68
CA CYS A 107 -0.52 -1.03 11.09
C CYS A 107 -1.14 0.10 11.93
N HIS A 108 -1.79 -0.28 13.02
CA HIS A 108 -2.58 0.63 13.87
C HIS A 108 -2.12 0.64 15.33
N SER A 109 -1.01 -0.03 15.66
CA SER A 109 -0.44 0.01 17.01
C SER A 109 1.05 -0.36 16.98
N ILE A 110 1.82 0.22 17.89
CA ILE A 110 3.27 -0.06 18.01
C ILE A 110 3.53 -1.54 18.33
N GLY A 111 2.78 -2.12 19.28
CA GLY A 111 2.99 -3.53 19.66
C GLY A 111 2.86 -4.50 18.47
N LYS A 112 1.92 -4.25 17.55
CA LYS A 112 1.75 -5.09 16.35
C LYS A 112 2.81 -4.83 15.29
N LEU A 113 3.46 -3.67 15.30
CA LEU A 113 4.48 -3.31 14.32
C LEU A 113 5.69 -4.24 14.46
N ILE A 114 6.09 -4.55 15.69
CA ILE A 114 7.24 -5.43 16.00
C ILE A 114 6.96 -6.87 15.56
N ASP A 115 5.70 -7.31 15.66
CA ASP A 115 5.29 -8.67 15.30
C ASP A 115 5.05 -8.85 13.78
N LEU A 116 5.26 -7.82 12.96
CA LEU A 116 5.03 -7.94 11.52
C LEU A 116 6.16 -8.72 10.84
N PRO A 117 5.81 -9.65 9.93
CA PRO A 117 6.81 -10.36 9.13
C PRO A 117 7.75 -9.46 8.34
N GLU A 118 9.03 -9.85 8.25
CA GLU A 118 10.09 -9.12 7.56
C GLU A 118 9.90 -9.02 6.03
N PHE A 119 8.99 -9.80 5.42
CA PHE A 119 8.77 -9.75 3.97
C PHE A 119 8.10 -8.46 3.47
N TYR A 120 7.59 -7.61 4.36
CA TYR A 120 7.03 -6.32 3.96
C TYR A 120 8.15 -5.39 3.49
N SER A 121 7.95 -4.70 2.38
CA SER A 121 8.87 -3.64 1.94
C SER A 121 8.68 -2.36 2.74
N TYR A 122 7.43 -2.09 3.16
CA TYR A 122 7.11 -1.04 4.11
C TYR A 122 5.74 -1.22 4.77
N VAL A 123 5.54 -0.50 5.87
CA VAL A 123 4.31 -0.49 6.65
C VAL A 123 3.80 0.95 6.80
N LEU A 124 2.51 1.15 6.56
CA LEU A 124 1.81 2.42 6.79
C LEU A 124 1.29 2.45 8.23
N LEU A 125 1.84 3.31 9.07
CA LEU A 125 1.34 3.55 10.42
C LEU A 125 0.16 4.52 10.35
N SER A 126 -1.00 4.14 10.89
CA SER A 126 -2.24 4.92 10.76
C SER A 126 -3.21 4.73 11.93
N PRO A 127 -3.98 5.76 12.32
CA PRO A 127 -3.83 7.17 11.94
C PRO A 127 -2.69 7.81 12.73
N MET A 128 -1.67 8.32 12.04
CA MET A 128 -0.57 9.03 12.71
C MET A 128 -0.99 10.38 13.25
N PHE A 129 -1.94 11.02 12.59
CA PHE A 129 -2.50 12.29 13.02
C PHE A 129 -4.01 12.15 13.26
N LYS A 130 -4.48 12.71 14.38
CA LYS A 130 -5.91 12.87 14.71
C LYS A 130 -6.12 14.37 14.96
N ASN A 131 -7.04 14.99 14.21
CA ASN A 131 -7.37 16.41 14.33
C ASN A 131 -6.16 17.37 14.17
N GLY A 132 -5.20 17.01 13.31
CA GLY A 132 -4.00 17.83 13.07
C GLY A 132 -2.87 17.63 14.09
N GLU A 133 -3.09 16.83 15.13
CA GLU A 133 -2.08 16.50 16.13
C GLU A 133 -1.62 15.05 16.01
N ILE A 134 -0.40 14.76 16.45
CA ILE A 134 0.12 13.39 16.53
C ILE A 134 -0.80 12.58 17.44
N ASN A 135 -1.27 11.45 16.94
CA ASN A 135 -2.12 10.55 17.70
C ASN A 135 -1.36 10.00 18.91
N SER A 136 -1.88 10.23 20.12
CA SER A 136 -1.29 9.81 21.40
C SER A 136 -1.03 8.30 21.51
N ASP A 137 -1.72 7.48 20.72
CA ASP A 137 -1.49 6.03 20.63
C ASP A 137 -0.09 5.70 20.05
N PHE A 138 0.56 6.68 19.41
CA PHE A 138 1.88 6.57 18.80
C PHE A 138 2.89 7.46 19.52
N ASN A 139 3.47 6.92 20.59
CA ASN A 139 4.57 7.59 21.28
C ASN A 139 5.80 7.72 20.35
N ILE A 140 6.24 8.95 20.10
CA ILE A 140 7.33 9.26 19.17
C ILE A 140 8.67 8.70 19.64
N SER A 141 9.02 8.84 20.93
CA SER A 141 10.29 8.31 21.43
C SER A 141 10.33 6.78 21.37
N THR A 142 9.20 6.12 21.56
CA THR A 142 9.08 4.67 21.33
C THR A 142 9.30 4.32 19.86
N LEU A 143 8.72 5.08 18.93
CA LEU A 143 8.91 4.85 17.49
C LEU A 143 10.34 5.10 17.03
N GLU A 144 11.00 6.15 17.52
CA GLU A 144 12.41 6.46 17.23
C GLU A 144 13.35 5.32 17.67
N ASN A 145 13.02 4.63 18.76
CA ASN A 145 13.79 3.49 19.23
C ASN A 145 13.52 2.21 18.43
N ILE A 146 12.27 1.95 18.02
CA ILE A 146 11.89 0.70 17.36
C ILE A 146 12.19 0.71 15.87
N ILE A 147 11.91 1.82 15.15
CA ILE A 147 12.02 1.88 13.69
C ILE A 147 13.41 1.46 13.17
N PRO A 148 14.55 1.87 13.78
CA PRO A 148 15.88 1.43 13.33
C PRO A 148 16.13 -0.08 13.45
N GLN A 149 15.31 -0.80 14.22
CA GLN A 149 15.45 -2.25 14.46
C GLN A 149 14.56 -3.07 13.51
N LEU A 150 13.73 -2.44 12.67
CA LEU A 150 12.83 -3.11 11.75
C LEU A 150 13.49 -3.32 10.38
N ASP A 151 13.27 -4.49 9.78
CA ASP A 151 13.77 -4.81 8.44
C ASP A 151 12.96 -4.17 7.30
N PHE A 152 11.99 -3.31 7.63
CA PHE A 152 11.10 -2.65 6.68
C PHE A 152 10.90 -1.18 7.00
N ASN A 153 10.62 -0.38 5.97
CA ASN A 153 10.39 1.04 6.15
C ASN A 153 9.04 1.30 6.82
N VAL A 154 8.96 2.34 7.63
CA VAL A 154 7.70 2.79 8.25
C VAL A 154 7.34 4.17 7.71
N TYR A 155 6.12 4.31 7.19
CA TYR A 155 5.59 5.56 6.67
C TYR A 155 4.38 5.99 7.50
N ALA A 156 4.34 7.28 7.86
CA ALA A 156 3.15 7.88 8.46
C ALA A 156 2.01 7.97 7.41
N SER A 157 0.78 7.71 7.83
CA SER A 157 -0.39 7.84 6.96
C SER A 157 -1.62 8.34 7.72
N SER A 158 -2.46 9.07 6.98
CA SER A 158 -3.70 9.74 7.43
C SER A 158 -3.47 10.97 8.31
N GLY A 159 -4.19 12.06 7.99
CA GLY A 159 -4.20 13.32 8.75
C GLY A 159 -2.97 14.23 8.54
N ILE A 160 -2.25 14.05 7.43
CA ILE A 160 -1.13 14.90 6.98
C ILE A 160 -1.67 15.96 6.03
#